data_AF-A0A396AEG3-F1
#
_entry.id   AF-A0A396AEG3-F1
#
_cell.length_a   1.000
_cell.length_b   1.000
_cell.length_c   1.000
_cell.angle_alpha   90.00
_cell.angle_beta   90.00
_cell.angle_gamma   90.00
#
_symmetry.space_group_name_H-M   'P 1'
#
loop_
_entity.id
_entity.type
_entity.pdbx_description
1 polymer ?
#
loop_
_entity_poly.entity_id
_entity_poly.type
_entity_poly.pdbx_seq_one_letter_code
_entity_poly.pdbx_strand_id
1 'polypeptide(L)'
;MDEKQQEIIDNKNALRKEIPVYSEKYNVQGKVMDYGVVTKLVFNYDGKDIELRIHNNPLMNTDYAQTGRQILESYIENLNSKDRKGMLHNWYIEDHLSQKSGRYALAHGIVTGHTRLPDSILCHTSKIRETYVNEEDELVILTMNTEYHCPLNSCDWNKQDQYPDMISDYEKIKAEYKDKDLRPAIEPGKVLLVLSNFSNYYFHSFYCIPEDGDQPCEYRGDAHIGMFQDSYLVEADHGRIDLRYFPHFQNIEFYSEHTEGMPLFLENVGDVPLYAKSSVGTIKLNPGERKEVTKENAESETPSLPNGDLYPAGIIE
;
A
#
# COMPACT_ATOMS: atom_id res chain seq x y z
N MET A 1 34.80 -15.17 6.82
CA MET A 1 34.30 -14.86 5.47
C MET A 1 35.53 -14.60 4.62
N ASP A 2 35.69 -15.34 3.53
CA ASP A 2 36.94 -15.39 2.76
C ASP A 2 37.05 -14.14 1.85
N GLU A 3 38.22 -13.51 1.74
CA GLU A 3 38.40 -12.25 1.00
C GLU A 3 37.94 -12.35 -0.47
N LYS A 4 38.08 -13.53 -1.09
CA LYS A 4 37.57 -13.82 -2.44
C LYS A 4 36.04 -13.83 -2.54
N GLN A 5 35.33 -14.18 -1.46
CA GLN A 5 33.87 -14.12 -1.43
C GLN A 5 33.38 -12.68 -1.30
N GLN A 6 34.10 -11.85 -0.55
CA GLN A 6 33.80 -10.41 -0.43
C GLN A 6 34.04 -9.69 -1.77
N GLU A 7 35.15 -9.99 -2.47
CA GLU A 7 35.49 -9.39 -3.77
C GLU A 7 34.50 -9.76 -4.90
N ILE A 8 33.87 -10.94 -4.82
CA ILE A 8 32.81 -11.38 -5.74
C ILE A 8 31.47 -10.68 -5.42
N ILE A 9 31.18 -10.42 -4.14
CA ILE A 9 30.00 -9.66 -3.71
C ILE A 9 30.14 -8.18 -4.10
N ASP A 10 31.32 -7.60 -3.88
CA ASP A 10 31.63 -6.21 -4.20
C ASP A 10 31.58 -5.96 -5.72
N ASN A 11 32.05 -6.91 -6.55
CA ASN A 11 31.92 -6.84 -8.02
C ASN A 11 30.50 -7.10 -8.53
N LYS A 12 29.66 -7.87 -7.82
CA LYS A 12 28.24 -8.06 -8.18
C LYS A 12 27.38 -6.83 -7.90
N ASN A 13 27.78 -6.00 -6.94
CA ASN A 13 27.10 -4.78 -6.53
C ASN A 13 27.76 -3.51 -7.12
N ALA A 14 28.72 -3.64 -8.03
CA ALA A 14 29.29 -2.50 -8.72
C ALA A 14 28.27 -1.90 -9.70
N LEU A 15 28.08 -0.57 -9.61
CA LEU A 15 27.22 0.17 -10.54
C LEU A 15 27.73 -0.05 -11.97
N ARG A 16 26.88 -0.62 -12.83
CA ARG A 16 27.22 -0.92 -14.23
C ARG A 16 26.89 0.25 -15.14
N LYS A 17 25.77 0.92 -14.89
CA LYS A 17 25.28 2.00 -15.73
C LYS A 17 24.49 3.02 -14.92
N GLU A 18 24.69 4.29 -15.23
CA GLU A 18 23.87 5.40 -14.76
C GLU A 18 23.15 5.99 -15.98
N ILE A 19 21.82 6.12 -15.89
CA ILE A 19 20.98 6.65 -16.97
C ILE A 19 20.24 7.88 -16.45
N PRO A 20 20.47 9.08 -16.99
CA PRO A 20 19.78 10.27 -16.54
C PRO A 20 18.29 10.19 -16.89
N VAL A 21 17.45 10.65 -15.96
CA VAL A 21 16.01 10.76 -16.10
C VAL A 21 15.61 12.20 -15.83
N TYR A 22 14.72 12.74 -16.64
CA TYR A 22 14.20 14.08 -16.45
C TYR A 22 12.70 14.11 -16.70
N SER A 23 11.96 14.67 -15.73
CA SER A 23 10.57 15.03 -15.91
C SER A 23 10.47 16.51 -16.20
N GLU A 24 10.07 16.86 -17.42
CA GLU A 24 9.71 18.23 -17.80
C GLU A 24 8.48 18.71 -17.02
N LYS A 25 7.51 17.81 -16.78
CA LYS A 25 6.24 18.12 -16.11
C LYS A 25 6.45 18.68 -14.70
N TYR A 26 7.36 18.09 -13.93
CA TYR A 26 7.66 18.50 -12.56
C TYR A 26 8.97 19.27 -12.42
N ASN A 27 9.73 19.42 -13.50
CA ASN A 27 11.08 20.00 -13.51
C ASN A 27 12.00 19.30 -12.49
N VAL A 28 12.01 17.97 -12.51
CA VAL A 28 12.79 17.13 -11.58
C VAL A 28 13.79 16.27 -12.35
N GLN A 29 15.02 16.25 -11.85
CA GLN A 29 16.10 15.40 -12.34
C GLN A 29 16.24 14.16 -11.45
N GLY A 30 16.43 13.02 -12.10
CA GLY A 30 16.69 11.74 -11.46
C GLY A 30 17.71 10.95 -12.26
N LYS A 31 18.01 9.76 -11.77
CA LYS A 31 18.92 8.82 -12.41
C LYS A 31 18.50 7.39 -12.13
N VAL A 32 18.58 6.54 -13.15
CA VAL A 32 18.49 5.10 -13.00
C VAL A 32 19.89 4.53 -12.82
N MET A 33 20.11 3.89 -11.69
CA MET A 33 21.30 3.20 -11.26
C MET A 33 21.13 1.70 -11.51
N ASP A 34 21.76 1.17 -12.55
CA ASP A 34 21.72 -0.24 -12.92
C ASP A 34 22.97 -0.96 -12.41
N TYR A 35 22.78 -1.89 -11.48
CA TYR A 35 23.82 -2.75 -10.89
C TYR A 35 23.86 -4.13 -11.56
N GLY A 36 23.07 -4.35 -12.61
CA GLY A 36 22.96 -5.58 -13.39
C GLY A 36 22.04 -6.64 -12.80
N VAL A 37 21.96 -6.74 -11.46
CA VAL A 37 20.96 -7.60 -10.77
C VAL A 37 19.83 -6.74 -10.22
N VAL A 38 20.15 -5.54 -9.74
CA VAL A 38 19.20 -4.58 -9.18
C VAL A 38 19.27 -3.30 -10.00
N THR A 39 18.12 -2.71 -10.32
CA THR A 39 18.03 -1.40 -10.94
C THR A 39 17.25 -0.48 -10.00
N LYS A 40 17.75 0.75 -9.80
CA LYS A 40 17.15 1.72 -8.87
C LYS A 40 16.95 3.06 -9.56
N LEU A 41 15.82 3.72 -9.34
CA LEU A 41 15.61 5.12 -9.66
C LEU A 41 15.91 5.95 -8.42
N VAL A 42 16.78 6.95 -8.56
CA VAL A 42 17.12 7.90 -7.51
C VAL A 42 16.82 9.31 -8.00
N PHE A 43 16.11 10.11 -7.22
CA PHE A 43 15.84 11.51 -7.53
C PHE A 43 15.62 12.32 -6.27
N ASN A 44 15.84 13.63 -6.35
CA ASN A 44 15.51 14.55 -5.28
C ASN A 44 14.18 15.24 -5.58
N TYR A 45 13.25 15.22 -4.62
CA TYR A 45 12.00 15.97 -4.71
C TYR A 45 11.66 16.59 -3.36
N ASP A 46 11.37 17.89 -3.37
CA ASP A 46 11.05 18.68 -2.17
C ASP A 46 12.10 18.54 -1.04
N GLY A 47 13.38 18.50 -1.42
CA GLY A 47 14.50 18.39 -0.48
C GLY A 47 14.74 16.99 0.09
N LYS A 48 14.09 15.96 -0.46
CA LYS A 48 14.27 14.56 -0.06
C LYS A 48 14.87 13.72 -1.17
N ASP A 49 15.81 12.86 -0.80
CA ASP A 49 16.33 11.84 -1.70
C ASP A 49 15.41 10.62 -1.66
N ILE A 50 14.87 10.28 -2.82
CA ILE A 50 13.95 9.17 -3.02
C ILE A 50 14.67 8.09 -3.79
N GLU A 51 14.64 6.86 -3.27
CA GLU A 51 15.16 5.67 -3.95
C GLU A 51 14.02 4.68 -4.17
N LEU A 52 13.78 4.34 -5.43
CA LEU A 52 12.78 3.37 -5.85
C LEU A 52 13.45 2.24 -6.62
N ARG A 53 13.00 1.00 -6.48
CA ARG A 53 13.49 -0.09 -7.35
C ARG A 53 12.75 -0.04 -8.68
N ILE A 54 13.49 -0.30 -9.76
CA ILE A 54 12.95 -0.51 -11.09
C ILE A 54 13.16 -1.97 -11.43
N HIS A 55 12.10 -2.58 -11.97
CA HIS A 55 12.15 -3.93 -12.47
C HIS A 55 13.30 -4.10 -13.48
N ASN A 56 14.17 -5.07 -13.22
CA ASN A 56 15.26 -5.45 -14.11
C ASN A 56 14.91 -6.79 -14.75
N ASN A 57 14.20 -6.76 -15.88
CA ASN A 57 14.00 -7.96 -16.68
C ASN A 57 15.04 -8.03 -17.80
N PRO A 58 16.07 -8.87 -17.68
CA PRO A 58 17.09 -9.02 -18.71
C PRO A 58 16.56 -9.61 -20.03
N LEU A 59 15.32 -10.11 -20.06
CA LEU A 59 14.63 -10.62 -21.26
C LEU A 59 13.73 -9.57 -21.93
N MET A 60 13.47 -8.43 -21.28
CA MET A 60 12.71 -7.32 -21.85
C MET A 60 13.68 -6.23 -22.30
N ASN A 61 13.47 -5.67 -23.50
CA ASN A 61 14.24 -4.53 -23.99
C ASN A 61 13.70 -3.22 -23.37
N THR A 62 13.81 -3.11 -22.04
CA THR A 62 13.21 -2.02 -21.27
C THR A 62 13.96 -0.71 -21.48
N ASP A 63 13.25 0.34 -21.91
CA ASP A 63 13.78 1.70 -21.91
C ASP A 63 13.75 2.27 -20.48
N TYR A 64 14.84 2.05 -19.75
CA TYR A 64 14.99 2.51 -18.37
C TYR A 64 14.87 4.03 -18.20
N ALA A 65 15.18 4.84 -19.21
CA ALA A 65 15.01 6.30 -19.11
C ALA A 65 13.52 6.66 -19.12
N GLN A 66 12.75 6.05 -20.02
CA GLN A 66 11.30 6.23 -20.08
C GLN A 66 10.60 5.65 -18.85
N THR A 67 10.93 4.42 -18.46
CA THR A 67 10.35 3.77 -17.27
C THR A 67 10.67 4.56 -16.00
N GLY A 68 11.93 5.00 -15.83
CA GLY A 68 12.32 5.84 -14.71
C GLY A 68 11.55 7.16 -14.67
N ARG A 69 11.32 7.80 -15.82
CA ARG A 69 10.52 9.04 -15.90
C ARG A 69 9.06 8.78 -15.50
N GLN A 70 8.44 7.72 -16.01
CA GLN A 70 7.05 7.37 -15.69
C GLN A 70 6.86 7.08 -14.19
N ILE A 71 7.78 6.34 -13.58
CA ILE A 71 7.76 6.05 -12.14
C ILE A 71 7.94 7.34 -11.34
N LEU A 72 8.91 8.19 -11.72
CA LEU A 72 9.15 9.48 -11.08
C LEU A 72 7.90 10.38 -11.12
N GLU A 73 7.32 10.54 -12.30
CA GLU A 73 6.12 11.38 -12.50
C GLU A 73 4.94 10.84 -11.72
N SER A 74 4.70 9.53 -11.79
CA SER A 74 3.64 8.88 -11.01
C SER A 74 3.85 9.03 -9.51
N TYR A 75 5.08 8.90 -9.02
CA TYR A 75 5.40 9.10 -7.61
C TYR A 75 5.14 10.55 -7.18
N ILE A 76 5.56 11.54 -7.97
CA ILE A 76 5.33 12.96 -7.68
C ILE A 76 3.85 13.33 -7.75
N GLU A 77 3.11 12.85 -8.75
CA GLU A 77 1.66 13.03 -8.88
C GLU A 77 0.93 12.63 -7.61
N ASN A 78 1.38 11.55 -6.98
CA ASN A 78 0.75 10.96 -5.81
C ASN A 78 1.32 11.44 -4.48
N LEU A 79 2.56 11.95 -4.47
CA LEU A 79 3.11 12.75 -3.37
C LEU A 79 2.48 14.14 -3.29
N ASN A 80 1.93 14.66 -4.38
CA ASN A 80 1.21 15.94 -4.39
C ASN A 80 -0.18 15.79 -3.73
N SER A 81 -0.18 15.14 -2.57
CA SER A 81 -1.26 14.93 -1.61
C SER A 81 -1.62 16.22 -0.87
N LYS A 82 -1.33 17.41 -1.43
CA LYS A 82 -1.56 18.69 -0.75
C LYS A 82 -3.02 18.89 -0.32
N ASP A 83 -3.93 18.17 -0.97
CA ASP A 83 -5.37 18.15 -0.67
C ASP A 83 -5.85 16.83 -0.05
N ARG A 84 -4.97 15.84 0.19
CA ARG A 84 -5.34 14.59 0.86
C ARG A 84 -5.30 14.78 2.37
N LYS A 85 -6.36 14.28 3.00
CA LYS A 85 -6.51 14.15 4.43
C LYS A 85 -5.42 13.22 4.96
N GLY A 86 -4.66 13.65 5.98
CA GLY A 86 -3.72 12.77 6.66
C GLY A 86 -4.49 11.75 7.47
N MET A 87 -4.36 10.46 7.17
CA MET A 87 -5.08 9.41 7.88
C MET A 87 -4.13 8.50 8.67
N LEU A 88 -4.65 7.91 9.75
CA LEU A 88 -4.01 6.81 10.48
C LEU A 88 -4.97 5.62 10.52
N HIS A 89 -4.52 4.50 9.96
CA HIS A 89 -5.25 3.23 9.94
C HIS A 89 -4.64 2.25 10.95
N ASN A 90 -5.43 1.28 11.41
CA ASN A 90 -5.02 0.32 12.44
C ASN A 90 -4.38 1.01 13.65
N TRP A 91 -5.06 2.04 14.16
CA TRP A 91 -4.47 3.05 15.02
C TRP A 91 -4.78 2.80 16.50
N TYR A 92 -3.90 3.30 17.38
CA TYR A 92 -4.14 3.39 18.82
C TYR A 92 -3.35 4.56 19.42
N ILE A 93 -3.77 5.03 20.59
CA ILE A 93 -3.09 6.07 21.35
C ILE A 93 -2.41 5.43 22.56
N GLU A 94 -1.13 5.71 22.71
CA GLU A 94 -0.31 5.29 23.85
C GLU A 94 0.06 6.50 24.71
N ASP A 95 -0.05 6.31 26.03
CA ASP A 95 0.39 7.28 27.01
C ASP A 95 1.83 6.99 27.48
N HIS A 96 2.66 8.02 27.49
CA HIS A 96 4.07 7.93 27.83
C HIS A 96 4.42 8.86 28.98
N LEU A 97 5.38 8.42 29.81
CA LEU A 97 5.96 9.22 30.87
C LEU A 97 7.43 9.50 30.57
N SER A 98 7.77 10.76 30.31
CA SER A 98 9.16 11.21 30.16
C SER A 98 9.63 11.95 31.40
N GLN A 99 10.83 11.60 31.88
CA GLN A 99 11.49 12.30 32.99
C GLN A 99 11.71 13.80 32.71
N LYS A 100 11.83 14.20 31.43
CA LYS A 100 12.05 15.59 31.03
C LYS A 100 10.78 16.33 30.64
N SER A 101 9.81 15.62 30.07
CA SER A 101 8.62 16.23 29.44
C SER A 101 7.32 16.03 30.22
N GLY A 102 7.36 15.27 31.33
CA GLY A 102 6.16 14.81 31.98
C GLY A 102 5.41 13.77 31.15
N ARG A 103 4.11 13.64 31.44
CA ARG A 103 3.19 12.72 30.77
C ARG A 103 2.76 13.30 29.41
N TYR A 104 2.78 12.50 28.35
CA TYR A 104 2.37 12.90 27.00
C TYR A 104 1.87 11.67 26.24
N ALA A 105 0.99 11.88 25.27
CA ALA A 105 0.48 10.80 24.43
C ALA A 105 0.97 10.91 22.99
N LEU A 106 1.14 9.75 22.36
CA LEU A 106 1.43 9.59 20.93
C LEU A 106 0.39 8.67 20.30
N ALA A 107 0.04 8.92 19.05
CA ALA A 107 -0.76 7.98 18.28
C ALA A 107 0.16 7.11 17.43
N HIS A 108 -0.25 5.88 17.20
CA HIS A 108 0.43 4.89 16.38
C HIS A 108 -0.54 4.44 15.30
N GLY A 109 -0.03 4.13 14.11
CA GLY A 109 -0.85 3.61 13.03
C GLY A 109 -0.13 3.61 11.69
N ILE A 110 -0.81 3.10 10.69
CA ILE A 110 -0.36 3.10 9.30
C ILE A 110 -0.81 4.41 8.66
N VAL A 111 0.13 5.21 8.19
CA VAL A 111 -0.17 6.54 7.67
C VAL A 111 -0.56 6.50 6.19
N THR A 112 -1.54 7.32 5.80
CA THR A 112 -1.81 7.68 4.40
C THR A 112 -2.06 9.17 4.26
N GLY A 113 -1.86 9.71 3.05
CA GLY A 113 -2.12 11.13 2.73
C GLY A 113 -1.16 12.11 3.43
N HIS A 114 -0.11 11.61 4.07
CA HIS A 114 0.82 12.45 4.81
C HIS A 114 1.79 13.17 3.87
N THR A 115 1.88 14.49 3.99
CA THR A 115 2.72 15.33 3.11
C THR A 115 4.20 14.96 3.11
N ARG A 116 4.68 14.22 4.13
CA ARG A 116 6.09 13.86 4.27
C ARG A 116 6.39 12.36 4.27
N LEU A 117 5.40 11.51 4.47
CA LEU A 117 5.59 10.07 4.64
C LEU A 117 4.82 9.38 3.53
N PRO A 118 5.41 8.42 2.81
CA PRO A 118 4.69 7.56 1.90
C PRO A 118 3.52 6.88 2.62
N ASP A 119 2.46 6.62 1.86
CA ASP A 119 1.38 5.75 2.31
C ASP A 119 1.94 4.39 2.74
N SER A 120 1.22 3.72 3.65
CA SER A 120 1.53 2.39 4.21
C SER A 120 2.68 2.31 5.23
N ILE A 121 3.30 3.43 5.55
CA ILE A 121 4.34 3.45 6.59
C ILE A 121 3.69 3.39 7.97
N LEU A 122 4.08 2.39 8.76
CA LEU A 122 3.81 2.38 10.19
C LEU A 122 4.59 3.51 10.84
N CYS A 123 3.90 4.42 11.53
CA CYS A 123 4.54 5.51 12.24
C CYS A 123 3.97 5.67 13.65
N HIS A 124 4.66 6.50 14.43
CA HIS A 124 4.10 7.13 15.61
C HIS A 124 4.11 8.63 15.39
N THR A 125 3.11 9.32 15.91
CA THR A 125 2.95 10.75 15.73
C THR A 125 3.91 11.55 16.61
N SER A 126 3.92 12.87 16.42
CA SER A 126 4.40 13.77 17.47
C SER A 126 3.39 13.86 18.62
N LYS A 127 3.72 14.61 19.68
CA LYS A 127 2.86 14.77 20.87
C LYS A 127 1.45 15.20 20.47
N ILE A 128 0.47 14.46 20.96
CA ILE A 128 -0.95 14.78 20.84
C ILE A 128 -1.24 16.03 21.67
N ARG A 129 -1.95 16.98 21.07
CA ARG A 129 -2.48 18.17 21.73
C ARG A 129 -3.93 17.98 22.14
N GLU A 130 -4.72 17.40 21.26
CA GLU A 130 -6.16 17.26 21.41
C GLU A 130 -6.66 16.09 20.56
N THR A 131 -7.74 15.46 21.03
CA THR A 131 -8.50 14.47 20.28
C THR A 131 -9.99 14.76 20.39
N TYR A 132 -10.73 14.49 19.33
CA TYR A 132 -12.20 14.54 19.33
C TYR A 132 -12.74 13.64 18.23
N VAL A 133 -14.00 13.20 18.37
CA VAL A 133 -14.71 12.46 17.31
C VAL A 133 -15.48 13.45 16.45
N ASN A 134 -15.32 13.37 15.12
CA ASN A 134 -16.02 14.23 14.17
C ASN A 134 -17.34 13.59 13.66
N GLU A 135 -18.03 14.27 12.75
CA GLU A 135 -19.29 13.80 12.14
C GLU A 135 -19.11 12.68 11.11
N GLU A 136 -17.87 12.36 10.72
CA GLU A 136 -17.51 11.33 9.74
C GLU A 136 -17.14 9.99 10.41
N ASP A 137 -17.47 9.82 11.69
CA ASP A 137 -17.11 8.64 12.49
C ASP A 137 -15.60 8.37 12.53
N GLU A 138 -14.83 9.45 12.71
CA GLU A 138 -13.38 9.40 12.87
C GLU A 138 -12.93 10.03 14.19
N LEU A 139 -11.91 9.45 14.80
CA LEU A 139 -11.12 10.16 15.80
C LEU A 139 -10.14 11.10 15.10
N VAL A 140 -10.32 12.40 15.29
CA VAL A 140 -9.37 13.42 14.87
C VAL A 140 -8.32 13.58 15.95
N ILE A 141 -7.05 13.44 15.56
CA ILE A 141 -5.89 13.59 16.42
C ILE A 141 -5.09 14.81 15.96
N LEU A 142 -5.14 15.88 16.76
CA LEU A 142 -4.38 17.08 16.53
C LEU A 142 -3.03 16.98 17.23
N THR A 143 -1.96 17.02 16.45
CA THR A 143 -0.59 17.05 16.96
C THR A 143 0.02 18.44 16.81
N MET A 144 1.30 18.60 17.14
CA MET A 144 1.98 19.90 16.98
C MET A 144 2.05 20.36 15.52
N ASN A 145 2.14 19.43 14.56
CA ASN A 145 2.46 19.73 13.17
C ASN A 145 1.46 19.16 12.16
N THR A 146 0.59 18.25 12.59
CA THR A 146 -0.23 17.44 11.69
C THR A 146 -1.56 17.08 12.34
N GLU A 147 -2.63 17.15 11.56
CA GLU A 147 -3.95 16.64 11.87
C GLU A 147 -4.07 15.25 11.22
N TYR A 148 -4.40 14.26 12.03
CA TYR A 148 -4.64 12.89 11.57
C TYR A 148 -6.08 12.52 11.78
N HIS A 149 -6.67 11.88 10.79
CA HIS A 149 -8.02 11.36 10.84
C HIS A 149 -8.00 9.84 10.89
N CYS A 150 -8.66 9.30 11.90
CA CYS A 150 -8.51 7.91 12.27
C CYS A 150 -9.90 7.27 12.26
N PRO A 151 -10.28 6.53 11.20
CA PRO A 151 -11.59 5.88 11.13
C PRO A 151 -11.84 5.01 12.35
N LEU A 152 -12.99 5.16 13.01
CA LEU A 152 -13.24 4.48 14.28
C LEU A 152 -13.26 2.95 14.15
N ASN A 153 -13.74 2.43 13.02
CA ASN A 153 -13.68 1.00 12.68
C ASN A 153 -12.27 0.48 12.36
N SER A 154 -11.28 1.37 12.23
CA SER A 154 -9.87 1.08 11.99
C SER A 154 -9.03 1.17 13.28
N CYS A 155 -9.66 1.25 14.46
CA CYS A 155 -8.94 1.24 15.74
C CYS A 155 -8.40 -0.17 16.05
N ASP A 156 -7.14 -0.26 16.49
CA ASP A 156 -6.60 -1.47 17.12
C ASP A 156 -7.14 -1.55 18.56
N TRP A 157 -8.34 -2.11 18.71
CA TRP A 157 -9.03 -2.22 19.99
C TRP A 157 -8.21 -2.97 21.05
N ASN A 158 -7.43 -3.98 20.66
CA ASN A 158 -6.62 -4.75 21.61
C ASN A 158 -5.50 -3.91 22.22
N LYS A 159 -4.93 -3.00 21.44
CA LYS A 159 -3.96 -2.02 21.93
C LYS A 159 -4.63 -0.88 22.68
N GLN A 160 -5.71 -0.34 22.13
CA GLN A 160 -6.42 0.80 22.71
C GLN A 160 -7.06 0.48 24.06
N ASP A 161 -7.44 -0.79 24.30
CA ASP A 161 -7.95 -1.28 25.60
C ASP A 161 -6.98 -1.08 26.77
N GLN A 162 -5.69 -0.87 26.49
CA GLN A 162 -4.69 -0.56 27.53
C GLN A 162 -4.72 0.92 27.95
N TYR A 163 -5.33 1.77 27.13
CA TYR A 163 -5.39 3.23 27.29
C TYR A 163 -6.80 3.79 27.02
N PRO A 164 -7.88 3.25 27.63
CA PRO A 164 -9.25 3.62 27.31
C PRO A 164 -9.56 5.10 27.63
N ASP A 165 -8.92 5.65 28.65
CA ASP A 165 -9.11 7.03 29.10
C ASP A 165 -8.60 8.09 28.10
N MET A 166 -7.89 7.67 27.04
CA MET A 166 -7.35 8.57 26.01
C MET A 166 -8.42 9.05 25.02
N ILE A 167 -9.60 8.42 25.01
CA ILE A 167 -10.69 8.71 24.08
C ILE A 167 -11.95 8.95 24.90
N SER A 168 -12.60 10.10 24.67
CA SER A 168 -13.89 10.39 25.30
C SER A 168 -14.97 9.42 24.78
N ASP A 169 -15.85 8.96 25.65
CA ASP A 169 -16.91 7.97 25.32
C ASP A 169 -16.39 6.64 24.74
N TYR A 170 -15.16 6.25 25.09
CA TYR A 170 -14.48 5.06 24.55
C TYR A 170 -15.36 3.79 24.53
N GLU A 171 -16.00 3.43 25.64
CA GLU A 171 -16.83 2.22 25.73
C GLU A 171 -18.02 2.25 24.76
N LYS A 172 -18.63 3.43 24.57
CA LYS A 172 -19.74 3.60 23.62
C LYS A 172 -19.25 3.45 22.18
N ILE A 173 -18.14 4.11 21.86
CA ILE A 173 -17.50 4.04 20.54
C ILE A 173 -17.10 2.60 20.24
N LYS A 174 -16.43 1.92 21.16
CA LYS A 174 -16.01 0.53 21.00
C LYS A 174 -17.19 -0.40 20.78
N ALA A 175 -18.26 -0.26 21.56
CA ALA A 175 -19.47 -1.08 21.39
C ALA A 175 -20.11 -0.90 20.00
N GLU A 176 -19.98 0.30 19.42
CA GLU A 176 -20.54 0.60 18.11
C GLU A 176 -19.61 0.17 16.95
N TYR A 177 -18.29 0.34 17.08
CA TYR A 177 -17.35 0.23 15.96
C TYR A 177 -16.46 -1.00 15.98
N LYS A 178 -16.31 -1.70 17.11
CA LYS A 178 -15.39 -2.85 17.22
C LYS A 178 -15.71 -3.97 16.26
N ASP A 179 -16.99 -4.27 16.13
CA ASP A 179 -17.50 -5.36 15.29
C ASP A 179 -18.13 -4.82 13.99
N LYS A 180 -18.06 -3.50 13.73
CA LYS A 180 -18.39 -2.95 12.42
C LYS A 180 -17.28 -3.34 11.47
N ASP A 181 -17.51 -4.43 10.77
CA ASP A 181 -16.62 -4.94 9.76
C ASP A 181 -16.27 -3.84 8.73
N LEU A 182 -14.97 -3.55 8.59
CA LEU A 182 -14.39 -2.97 7.37
C LEU A 182 -14.47 -3.96 6.19
N ARG A 183 -15.00 -5.16 6.45
CA ARG A 183 -14.97 -6.34 5.61
C ARG A 183 -16.23 -6.39 4.75
N PRO A 184 -16.10 -6.17 3.45
CA PRO A 184 -17.26 -6.04 2.61
C PRO A 184 -17.74 -7.45 2.20
N ALA A 185 -19.01 -7.75 2.43
CA ALA A 185 -19.59 -9.07 2.15
C ALA A 185 -19.76 -9.30 0.64
N ILE A 186 -19.75 -10.56 0.21
CA ILE A 186 -20.09 -10.96 -1.17
C ILE A 186 -21.05 -12.16 -1.16
N GLU A 187 -21.89 -12.24 -2.19
CA GLU A 187 -22.83 -13.35 -2.39
C GLU A 187 -22.08 -14.67 -2.64
N PRO A 188 -22.67 -15.83 -2.29
CA PRO A 188 -22.15 -17.15 -2.66
C PRO A 188 -21.93 -17.30 -4.18
N GLY A 189 -20.98 -18.17 -4.55
CA GLY A 189 -20.56 -18.40 -5.93
C GLY A 189 -19.63 -17.34 -6.51
N LYS A 190 -19.11 -16.42 -5.68
CA LYS A 190 -18.24 -15.32 -6.11
C LYS A 190 -16.95 -15.25 -5.30
N VAL A 191 -15.94 -14.61 -5.90
CA VAL A 191 -14.64 -14.33 -5.28
C VAL A 191 -14.48 -12.82 -5.15
N LEU A 192 -14.08 -12.34 -3.98
CA LEU A 192 -13.79 -10.94 -3.71
C LEU A 192 -12.36 -10.77 -3.19
N LEU A 193 -11.56 -10.00 -3.92
CA LEU A 193 -10.27 -9.49 -3.46
C LEU A 193 -10.43 -8.02 -3.06
N VAL A 194 -10.16 -7.72 -1.79
CA VAL A 194 -10.25 -6.37 -1.24
C VAL A 194 -8.84 -5.78 -1.15
N LEU A 195 -8.68 -4.59 -1.71
CA LEU A 195 -7.43 -3.87 -1.85
C LEU A 195 -7.46 -2.54 -1.09
N SER A 196 -6.32 -2.12 -0.56
CA SER A 196 -6.16 -0.78 0.01
C SER A 196 -4.72 -0.28 -0.05
N ASN A 197 -4.52 1.03 -0.19
CA ASN A 197 -3.19 1.64 -0.22
C ASN A 197 -2.49 1.69 1.14
N PHE A 198 -3.22 1.44 2.23
CA PHE A 198 -2.66 1.31 3.58
C PHE A 198 -2.36 -0.14 3.98
N SER A 199 -2.66 -1.13 3.14
CA SER A 199 -2.29 -2.53 3.41
C SER A 199 -1.06 -2.95 2.64
N ASN A 200 -0.18 -3.72 3.28
CA ASN A 200 1.02 -4.23 2.64
C ASN A 200 0.67 -5.02 1.37
N TYR A 201 1.42 -4.80 0.29
CA TYR A 201 1.16 -5.44 -1.01
C TYR A 201 -0.25 -5.17 -1.56
N TYR A 202 -0.88 -4.08 -1.12
CA TYR A 202 -2.30 -3.75 -1.33
C TYR A 202 -3.30 -4.78 -0.80
N PHE A 203 -2.88 -5.88 -0.20
CA PHE A 203 -3.78 -6.95 0.23
C PHE A 203 -4.46 -6.60 1.55
N HIS A 204 -5.76 -6.30 1.52
CA HIS A 204 -6.54 -6.07 2.74
C HIS A 204 -7.21 -7.37 3.23
N SER A 205 -8.00 -8.01 2.37
CA SER A 205 -8.74 -9.23 2.72
C SER A 205 -9.24 -9.97 1.48
N PHE A 206 -9.63 -11.22 1.69
CA PHE A 206 -10.19 -12.08 0.66
C PHE A 206 -11.48 -12.75 1.16
N TYR A 207 -12.49 -12.83 0.30
CA TYR A 207 -13.74 -13.54 0.58
C TYR A 207 -14.14 -14.42 -0.59
N CYS A 208 -14.54 -15.64 -0.28
CA CYS A 208 -15.21 -16.52 -1.21
C CYS A 208 -16.14 -17.42 -0.41
N ILE A 209 -17.38 -17.57 -0.87
CA ILE A 209 -18.30 -18.59 -0.39
C ILE A 209 -18.66 -19.40 -1.64
N PRO A 210 -18.37 -20.71 -1.72
CA PRO A 210 -18.77 -21.54 -2.85
C PRO A 210 -20.29 -21.53 -3.03
N GLU A 211 -20.78 -21.76 -4.24
CA GLU A 211 -22.23 -21.68 -4.55
C GLU A 211 -23.08 -22.64 -3.70
N ASP A 212 -22.55 -23.84 -3.41
CA ASP A 212 -23.17 -24.85 -2.54
C ASP A 212 -22.60 -24.83 -1.09
N GLY A 213 -21.87 -23.77 -0.73
CA GLY A 213 -21.17 -23.65 0.55
C GLY A 213 -21.94 -22.83 1.58
N ASP A 214 -21.97 -23.32 2.82
CA ASP A 214 -22.56 -22.60 3.96
C ASP A 214 -21.54 -21.75 4.73
N GLN A 215 -20.25 -21.85 4.39
CA GLN A 215 -19.15 -21.18 5.09
C GLN A 215 -18.16 -20.55 4.10
N PRO A 216 -17.53 -19.41 4.48
CA PRO A 216 -16.44 -18.84 3.71
C PRO A 216 -15.26 -19.81 3.57
N CYS A 217 -14.62 -19.81 2.40
CA CYS A 217 -13.38 -20.51 2.18
C CYS A 217 -12.29 -20.02 3.14
N GLU A 218 -11.57 -20.94 3.76
CA GLU A 218 -10.28 -20.61 4.35
C GLU A 218 -9.30 -20.20 3.25
N TYR A 219 -8.55 -19.13 3.50
CA TYR A 219 -7.55 -18.61 2.58
C TYR A 219 -6.21 -18.39 3.27
N ARG A 220 -5.15 -18.38 2.48
CA ARG A 220 -3.79 -18.04 2.86
C ARG A 220 -3.27 -16.95 1.93
N GLY A 221 -2.81 -15.85 2.51
CA GLY A 221 -2.14 -14.76 1.80
C GLY A 221 -0.66 -14.74 2.15
N ASP A 222 0.24 -14.79 1.16
CA ASP A 222 1.68 -14.73 1.37
C ASP A 222 2.36 -13.79 0.38
N ALA A 223 3.21 -12.90 0.91
CA ALA A 223 4.16 -12.16 0.11
C ALA A 223 5.37 -13.05 -0.20
N HIS A 224 5.68 -13.24 -1.49
CA HIS A 224 6.93 -13.80 -1.93
C HIS A 224 7.90 -12.67 -2.25
N ILE A 225 8.91 -12.50 -1.38
CA ILE A 225 9.97 -11.51 -1.53
C ILE A 225 10.96 -12.04 -2.56
N GLY A 226 10.88 -11.51 -3.79
CA GLY A 226 11.71 -11.96 -4.89
C GLY A 226 13.06 -11.24 -4.90
N MET A 227 14.08 -11.88 -5.50
CA MET A 227 15.32 -11.17 -5.81
C MET A 227 15.13 -10.05 -6.85
N PHE A 228 14.12 -10.21 -7.72
CA PHE A 228 13.88 -9.33 -8.88
C PHE A 228 12.53 -8.63 -8.85
N GLN A 229 11.51 -9.25 -8.25
CA GLN A 229 10.16 -8.71 -8.16
C GLN A 229 9.43 -9.42 -7.02
N ASP A 230 8.86 -8.65 -6.11
CA ASP A 230 7.98 -9.21 -5.10
C ASP A 230 6.64 -9.57 -5.74
N SER A 231 5.96 -10.56 -5.18
CA SER A 231 4.61 -10.94 -5.59
C SER A 231 3.77 -11.28 -4.38
N TYR A 232 2.46 -11.23 -4.54
CA TYR A 232 1.52 -11.65 -3.51
C TYR A 232 0.69 -12.81 -4.04
N LEU A 233 0.63 -13.89 -3.25
CA LEU A 233 -0.21 -15.06 -3.49
C LEU A 233 -1.40 -15.01 -2.55
N VAL A 234 -2.59 -15.22 -3.09
CA VAL A 234 -3.79 -15.56 -2.33
C VAL A 234 -4.26 -16.93 -2.81
N GLU A 235 -4.21 -17.90 -1.91
CA GLU A 235 -4.65 -19.28 -2.14
C GLU A 235 -5.87 -19.58 -1.26
N ALA A 236 -6.93 -20.16 -1.82
CA ALA A 236 -8.11 -20.56 -1.06
C ALA A 236 -8.67 -21.91 -1.55
N ASP A 237 -9.50 -22.55 -0.70
CA ASP A 237 -10.15 -23.84 -0.99
C ASP A 237 -9.16 -24.91 -1.50
N HIS A 238 -8.08 -25.10 -0.74
CA HIS A 238 -7.03 -26.08 -1.04
C HIS A 238 -6.39 -25.91 -2.44
N GLY A 239 -6.22 -24.67 -2.88
CA GLY A 239 -5.58 -24.35 -4.17
C GLY A 239 -6.54 -24.28 -5.35
N ARG A 240 -7.85 -24.43 -5.12
CA ARG A 240 -8.87 -24.17 -6.15
C ARG A 240 -8.95 -22.70 -6.53
N ILE A 241 -8.68 -21.80 -5.58
CA ILE A 241 -8.52 -20.39 -5.90
C ILE A 241 -7.04 -20.05 -5.76
N ASP A 242 -6.46 -19.53 -6.83
CA ASP A 242 -5.07 -19.08 -6.91
C ASP A 242 -5.06 -17.72 -7.62
N LEU A 243 -4.95 -16.67 -6.81
CA LEU A 243 -4.74 -15.31 -7.30
C LEU A 243 -3.30 -14.92 -7.02
N ARG A 244 -2.60 -14.47 -8.06
CA ARG A 244 -1.23 -13.97 -7.90
C ARG A 244 -1.03 -12.71 -8.68
N TYR A 245 -0.42 -11.74 -8.04
CA TYR A 245 -0.14 -10.47 -8.66
C TYR A 245 1.19 -9.87 -8.21
N PHE A 246 1.71 -9.02 -9.06
CA PHE A 246 2.81 -8.14 -8.73
C PHE A 246 2.27 -6.82 -8.19
N PRO A 247 2.69 -6.38 -6.99
CA PRO A 247 2.39 -5.04 -6.51
C PRO A 247 3.26 -4.01 -7.25
N HIS A 248 2.62 -2.94 -7.69
CA HIS A 248 3.26 -1.77 -8.26
C HIS A 248 2.67 -0.53 -7.60
N PHE A 249 3.27 0.64 -7.83
CA PHE A 249 2.75 1.86 -7.22
C PHE A 249 1.34 2.16 -7.73
N GLN A 250 0.37 2.15 -6.81
CA GLN A 250 -1.06 2.29 -7.05
C GLN A 250 -1.66 1.30 -8.04
N ASN A 251 -0.96 0.21 -8.35
CA ASN A 251 -1.51 -0.80 -9.23
C ASN A 251 -1.06 -2.20 -8.88
N ILE A 252 -1.87 -3.19 -9.23
CA ILE A 252 -1.49 -4.60 -9.19
C ILE A 252 -1.53 -5.17 -10.60
N GLU A 253 -0.65 -6.12 -10.88
CA GLU A 253 -0.60 -6.83 -12.16
C GLU A 253 -0.76 -8.32 -11.92
N PHE A 254 -1.94 -8.85 -12.28
CA PHE A 254 -2.21 -10.28 -12.16
C PHE A 254 -1.38 -11.09 -13.15
N TYR A 255 -0.81 -12.18 -12.65
CA TYR A 255 -0.21 -13.24 -13.47
C TYR A 255 -0.84 -14.62 -13.18
N SER A 256 -1.78 -14.69 -12.24
CA SER A 256 -2.69 -15.81 -12.01
C SER A 256 -4.03 -15.28 -11.50
N GLU A 257 -5.13 -15.68 -12.15
CA GLU A 257 -6.50 -15.27 -11.83
C GLU A 257 -7.43 -16.51 -11.77
N HIS A 258 -6.96 -17.58 -11.16
CA HIS A 258 -7.68 -18.85 -11.14
C HIS A 258 -8.72 -18.87 -10.02
N THR A 259 -10.00 -19.04 -10.37
CA THR A 259 -11.13 -18.99 -9.44
C THR A 259 -12.10 -20.17 -9.59
N GLU A 260 -11.69 -21.27 -10.23
CA GLU A 260 -12.59 -22.39 -10.63
C GLU A 260 -13.84 -21.94 -11.42
N GLY A 261 -13.74 -20.84 -12.16
CA GLY A 261 -14.85 -20.30 -12.95
C GLY A 261 -15.83 -19.40 -12.18
N MET A 262 -15.61 -19.16 -10.89
CA MET A 262 -16.37 -18.17 -10.14
C MET A 262 -16.00 -16.74 -10.58
N PRO A 263 -16.97 -15.82 -10.72
CA PRO A 263 -16.70 -14.42 -11.00
C PRO A 263 -15.79 -13.77 -9.95
N LEU A 264 -14.73 -13.11 -10.42
CA LEU A 264 -13.79 -12.36 -9.59
C LEU A 264 -14.24 -10.90 -9.48
N PHE A 265 -14.34 -10.41 -8.25
CA PHE A 265 -14.59 -9.01 -7.91
C PHE A 265 -13.37 -8.42 -7.23
N LEU A 266 -13.10 -7.17 -7.54
CA LEU A 266 -12.10 -6.34 -6.88
C LEU A 266 -12.80 -5.19 -6.17
N GLU A 267 -12.35 -4.86 -4.97
CA GLU A 267 -12.87 -3.72 -4.21
C GLU A 267 -11.73 -2.89 -3.63
N ASN A 268 -11.86 -1.57 -3.70
CA ASN A 268 -10.89 -0.65 -3.12
C ASN A 268 -11.45 0.01 -1.86
N VAL A 269 -10.98 -0.41 -0.68
CA VAL A 269 -11.31 0.21 0.61
C VAL A 269 -10.28 1.25 1.04
N GLY A 270 -9.31 1.54 0.18
CA GLY A 270 -8.33 2.61 0.36
C GLY A 270 -8.90 4.01 0.11
N ASP A 271 -8.04 5.01 0.24
CA ASP A 271 -8.39 6.44 0.08
C ASP A 271 -7.85 7.06 -1.23
N VAL A 272 -7.27 6.24 -2.10
CA VAL A 272 -6.82 6.63 -3.46
C VAL A 272 -7.32 5.66 -4.50
N PRO A 273 -7.47 6.09 -5.77
CA PRO A 273 -7.73 5.16 -6.86
C PRO A 273 -6.63 4.11 -6.98
N LEU A 274 -7.02 2.85 -7.17
CA LEU A 274 -6.14 1.73 -7.48
C LEU A 274 -6.44 1.20 -8.87
N TYR A 275 -5.43 0.62 -9.51
CA TYR A 275 -5.58 -0.02 -10.81
C TYR A 275 -5.22 -1.51 -10.73
N ALA A 276 -5.98 -2.35 -11.40
CA ALA A 276 -5.67 -3.77 -11.51
C ALA A 276 -5.53 -4.14 -12.99
N LYS A 277 -4.33 -4.55 -13.41
CA LYS A 277 -4.13 -5.17 -14.71
C LYS A 277 -4.50 -6.64 -14.60
N SER A 278 -5.48 -7.04 -15.39
CA SER A 278 -6.08 -8.37 -15.43
C SER A 278 -6.02 -8.94 -16.86
N SER A 279 -6.39 -10.21 -17.03
CA SER A 279 -6.55 -10.86 -18.32
C SER A 279 -7.57 -10.19 -19.25
N VAL A 280 -8.49 -9.39 -18.72
CA VAL A 280 -9.52 -8.68 -19.50
C VAL A 280 -9.16 -7.21 -19.79
N GLY A 281 -8.09 -6.68 -19.20
CA GLY A 281 -7.66 -5.29 -19.35
C GLY A 281 -7.31 -4.64 -18.00
N THR A 282 -7.19 -3.32 -17.99
CA THR A 282 -6.93 -2.55 -16.76
C THR A 282 -8.24 -2.09 -16.15
N ILE A 283 -8.49 -2.43 -14.88
CA ILE A 283 -9.67 -1.99 -14.12
C ILE A 283 -9.24 -0.88 -13.16
N LYS A 284 -9.87 0.28 -13.25
CA LYS A 284 -9.72 1.35 -12.27
C LYS A 284 -10.75 1.18 -11.16
N LEU A 285 -10.32 1.28 -9.91
CA LEU A 285 -11.17 1.23 -8.71
C LEU A 285 -11.00 2.53 -7.95
N ASN A 286 -11.99 3.43 -7.98
CA ASN A 286 -12.00 4.58 -7.09
C ASN A 286 -12.24 4.11 -5.63
N PRO A 287 -11.90 4.93 -4.62
CA PRO A 287 -12.23 4.63 -3.22
C PRO A 287 -13.70 4.23 -3.04
N GLY A 288 -13.94 3.10 -2.38
CA GLY A 288 -15.27 2.51 -2.15
C GLY A 288 -15.88 1.79 -3.35
N GLU A 289 -15.22 1.75 -4.52
CA GLU A 289 -15.74 1.01 -5.66
C GLU A 289 -15.46 -0.49 -5.56
N ARG A 290 -16.45 -1.27 -5.98
CA ARG A 290 -16.35 -2.69 -6.27
C ARG A 290 -16.70 -2.95 -7.73
N LYS A 291 -15.86 -3.69 -8.44
CA LYS A 291 -16.08 -4.06 -9.86
C LYS A 291 -15.77 -5.53 -10.10
N GLU A 292 -16.57 -6.15 -10.95
CA GLU A 292 -16.28 -7.48 -11.49
C GLU A 292 -15.16 -7.39 -12.53
N VAL A 293 -14.30 -8.40 -12.60
CA VAL A 293 -13.22 -8.51 -13.58
C VAL A 293 -13.79 -8.95 -14.92
N THR A 294 -14.33 -7.99 -15.66
CA THR A 294 -14.89 -8.18 -17.02
C THR A 294 -14.38 -7.13 -18.00
N LYS A 295 -14.54 -7.40 -19.31
CA LYS A 295 -14.10 -6.47 -20.36
C LYS A 295 -14.89 -5.15 -20.34
N GLU A 296 -16.14 -5.18 -19.91
CA GLU A 296 -17.02 -4.01 -19.83
C GLU A 296 -16.56 -3.03 -18.73
N ASN A 297 -15.92 -3.55 -17.69
CA ASN A 297 -15.37 -2.75 -16.58
C ASN A 297 -13.90 -2.33 -16.79
N ALA A 298 -13.27 -2.79 -17.88
CA ALA A 298 -11.92 -2.40 -18.22
C ALA A 298 -11.89 -1.00 -18.86
N GLU A 299 -10.85 -0.23 -18.53
CA GLU A 299 -10.61 1.09 -19.12
C GLU A 299 -10.42 0.97 -20.65
N SER A 300 -11.09 1.84 -21.40
CA SER A 300 -11.02 1.84 -22.87
C SER A 300 -9.64 2.24 -23.41
N GLU A 301 -8.91 3.05 -22.64
CA GLU A 301 -7.52 3.42 -22.91
C GLU A 301 -6.66 2.88 -21.77
N THR A 302 -5.62 2.11 -22.09
CA THR A 302 -4.71 1.58 -21.07
C THR A 302 -3.96 2.75 -20.42
N PRO A 303 -4.22 3.07 -19.14
CA PRO A 303 -3.48 4.13 -18.48
C PRO A 303 -1.99 3.74 -18.45
N SER A 304 -1.11 4.72 -18.63
CA SER A 304 0.34 4.51 -18.46
C SER A 304 0.63 4.33 -16.98
N LEU A 305 0.52 3.11 -16.49
CA LEU A 305 0.82 2.75 -15.10
C LEU A 305 2.31 2.48 -14.92
N PRO A 306 2.90 2.87 -13.78
CA PRO A 306 4.30 2.59 -13.50
C PRO A 306 4.53 1.08 -13.41
N ASN A 307 5.37 0.55 -14.29
CA ASN A 307 5.93 -0.80 -14.19
C ASN A 307 7.19 -0.73 -13.30
N GLY A 308 7.01 -0.80 -11.98
CA GLY A 308 8.14 -0.73 -11.03
C GLY A 308 7.86 -1.47 -9.72
N ASP A 309 8.91 -2.01 -9.11
CA ASP A 309 8.87 -2.69 -7.80
C ASP A 309 8.77 -1.63 -6.70
N LEU A 310 7.55 -1.25 -6.38
CA LEU A 310 7.29 -0.01 -5.65
C LEU A 310 6.61 -0.23 -4.30
N TYR A 311 6.71 -1.45 -3.74
CA TYR A 311 6.03 -1.70 -2.48
C TYR A 311 6.85 -2.47 -1.43
N PRO A 312 7.03 -1.89 -0.22
CA PRO A 312 6.82 -0.47 0.09
C PRO A 312 7.92 0.40 -0.54
N ALA A 313 7.57 1.62 -0.96
CA ALA A 313 8.57 2.63 -1.30
C ALA A 313 9.37 2.97 -0.02
N GLY A 314 10.68 2.71 -0.02
CA GLY A 314 11.56 3.06 1.10
C GLY A 314 11.93 4.54 1.09
N ILE A 315 11.80 5.23 2.22
CA ILE A 315 12.56 6.47 2.45
C ILE A 315 13.94 6.05 2.97
N ILE A 316 15.01 6.57 2.37
CA ILE A 316 16.35 6.51 2.95
C ILE A 316 16.48 7.74 3.85
N GLU A 317 16.60 7.53 5.16
CA GLU A 317 17.02 8.59 6.11
C GLU A 317 18.49 8.96 5.92
#